data_AF-A0A543G6X5-F1
#
_entry.id   AF-A0A543G6X5-F1
#
_cell.length_a   1.000
_cell.length_b   1.000
_cell.length_c   1.000
_cell.angle_alpha   90.00
_cell.angle_beta   90.00
_cell.angle_gamma   90.00
#
_symmetry.space_group_name_H-M   'P 1'
#
loop_
_entity.id
_entity.type
_entity.pdbx_description
1 polymer ?
#
loop_
_entity_poly.entity_id
_entity_poly.type
_entity_poly.pdbx_seq_one_letter_code
_entity_poly.pdbx_strand_id
1 'polypeptide(L)'
;MMYQIKSFWQQTIKSSLVLIVLFGTLNVFSQFSKTHYIPPVSNSDSQVPQGQSMYISCPSTTPIAFTITKIGGQVISGTTSRDNPFVYNLGSGIDTQMLIKSDDVGSIKHNKGFIIEAEDLVYVTVRLTSTPQNYQAGSIVSKGLAALGTHYRIGAFINTGVASTSDNHYTFATILATENNTTVSFADIKQGVVLINNAAAGSNPGPVVLNRGDSFAIAVKGPTQANKDGLIGASITSDKPIAVNCGSFAGSNGNSSNMDLGMDQIVSAERTG
;
A
#
# COMPACT_ATOMS: atom_id res chain seq x y z
N MET A 1 -52.47 23.42 -19.35
CA MET A 1 -52.44 22.52 -18.17
C MET A 1 -51.32 21.47 -18.24
N MET A 2 -51.18 20.73 -19.35
CA MET A 2 -50.17 19.64 -19.47
C MET A 2 -48.69 20.10 -19.47
N TYR A 3 -48.39 21.32 -19.94
CA TYR A 3 -47.03 21.88 -19.97
C TYR A 3 -46.51 22.28 -18.57
N GLN A 4 -47.41 22.78 -17.71
CA GLN A 4 -47.10 23.18 -16.32
C GLN A 4 -46.79 21.96 -15.43
N ILE A 5 -47.41 20.82 -15.70
CA ILE A 5 -47.16 19.57 -14.98
C ILE A 5 -45.75 19.05 -15.28
N LYS A 6 -45.31 19.07 -16.55
CA LYS A 6 -43.95 18.63 -16.93
C LYS A 6 -42.83 19.49 -16.31
N SER A 7 -43.01 20.81 -16.22
CA SER A 7 -41.98 21.69 -15.62
C SER A 7 -41.87 21.49 -14.11
N PHE A 8 -43.00 21.25 -13.42
CA PHE A 8 -43.02 20.96 -11.99
C PHE A 8 -42.22 19.69 -11.67
N TRP A 9 -42.50 18.57 -12.34
CA TRP A 9 -41.77 17.30 -12.12
C TRP A 9 -40.28 17.41 -12.45
N GLN A 10 -39.89 18.14 -13.50
CA GLN A 10 -38.47 18.36 -13.82
C GLN A 10 -37.74 19.16 -12.74
N GLN A 11 -38.41 20.14 -12.12
CA GLN A 11 -37.82 20.95 -11.05
C GLN A 11 -37.69 20.14 -9.76
N THR A 12 -38.70 19.34 -9.42
CA THR A 12 -38.64 18.43 -8.25
C THR A 12 -37.53 17.38 -8.42
N ILE A 13 -37.40 16.75 -9.59
CA ILE A 13 -36.34 15.75 -9.88
C ILE A 13 -34.95 16.40 -9.78
N LYS A 14 -34.77 17.62 -10.32
CA LYS A 14 -33.49 18.35 -10.21
C LYS A 14 -33.15 18.68 -8.75
N SER A 15 -34.12 19.16 -7.97
CA SER A 15 -33.94 19.45 -6.54
C SER A 15 -33.61 18.18 -5.74
N SER A 16 -34.26 17.05 -6.03
CA SER A 16 -33.96 15.76 -5.40
C SER A 16 -32.57 15.23 -5.79
N LEU A 17 -32.14 15.41 -7.05
CA LEU A 17 -30.80 14.98 -7.49
C LEU A 17 -29.69 15.81 -6.82
N VAL A 18 -29.89 17.13 -6.69
CA VAL A 18 -28.98 18.02 -5.95
C VAL A 18 -28.90 17.61 -4.49
N LEU A 19 -30.03 17.26 -3.87
CA LEU A 19 -30.07 16.80 -2.48
C LEU A 19 -29.33 15.47 -2.29
N ILE A 20 -29.48 14.52 -3.22
CA ILE A 20 -28.76 13.23 -3.22
C ILE A 20 -27.25 13.44 -3.38
N VAL A 21 -26.82 14.35 -4.26
CA VAL A 21 -25.39 14.70 -4.41
C VAL A 21 -24.86 15.40 -3.15
N LEU A 22 -25.66 16.26 -2.52
CA LEU A 22 -25.27 16.98 -1.30
C LEU A 22 -25.14 16.08 -0.07
N PHE A 23 -26.02 15.08 0.07
CA PHE A 23 -25.95 14.09 1.15
C PHE A 23 -24.92 12.98 0.87
N GLY A 24 -24.63 12.71 -0.41
CA GLY A 24 -23.62 11.74 -0.82
C GLY A 24 -22.17 12.14 -0.49
N THR A 25 -21.88 13.45 -0.37
CA THR A 25 -20.54 13.95 -0.03
C THR A 25 -20.23 13.96 1.47
N LEU A 26 -21.23 13.77 2.34
CA LEU A 26 -21.04 13.83 3.80
C LEU A 26 -20.33 12.61 4.40
N ASN A 27 -20.16 11.53 3.63
CA ASN A 27 -19.49 10.30 4.07
C ASN A 27 -18.18 10.04 3.33
N VAL A 28 -17.56 11.06 2.74
CA VAL A 28 -16.23 10.91 2.15
C VAL A 28 -15.23 10.87 3.30
N PHE A 29 -14.90 9.66 3.76
CA PHE A 29 -13.76 9.44 4.64
C PHE A 29 -12.51 9.85 3.87
N SER A 30 -12.08 11.09 4.11
CA SER A 30 -10.78 11.57 3.71
C SER A 30 -9.70 10.61 4.19
N GLN A 31 -8.56 10.60 3.52
CA GLN A 31 -7.39 9.78 3.87
C GLN A 31 -6.70 10.18 5.20
N PHE A 32 -7.36 11.01 6.02
CA PHE A 32 -6.91 11.40 7.34
C PHE A 32 -7.30 10.35 8.38
N SER A 33 -6.40 10.09 9.33
CA SER A 33 -6.65 9.21 10.47
C SER A 33 -5.84 9.67 11.67
N LYS A 34 -6.24 9.24 12.86
CA LYS A 34 -5.42 9.39 14.08
C LYS A 34 -4.37 8.30 14.19
N THR A 35 -4.64 7.14 13.61
CA THR A 35 -3.72 6.00 13.64
C THR A 35 -3.46 5.51 12.21
N HIS A 36 -2.19 5.31 11.88
CA HIS A 36 -1.75 4.76 10.60
C HIS A 36 -0.83 3.58 10.81
N TYR A 37 -1.23 2.43 10.26
CA TYR A 37 -0.37 1.25 10.14
C TYR A 37 0.30 1.30 8.77
N ILE A 38 1.63 1.34 8.74
CA ILE A 38 2.42 1.43 7.51
C ILE A 38 3.24 0.15 7.35
N PRO A 39 2.76 -0.84 6.58
CA PRO A 39 3.59 -1.96 6.18
C PRO A 39 4.85 -1.49 5.45
N PRO A 40 5.95 -2.24 5.50
CA PRO A 40 7.10 -1.98 4.65
C PRO A 40 6.74 -2.17 3.17
N VAL A 41 7.69 -1.93 2.27
CA VAL A 41 7.63 -2.25 0.84
C VAL A 41 8.77 -3.23 0.54
N SER A 42 8.52 -4.19 -0.35
CA SER A 42 9.59 -5.09 -0.83
C SER A 42 10.12 -4.57 -2.15
N ASN A 43 11.44 -4.58 -2.35
CA ASN A 43 12.08 -3.98 -3.53
C ASN A 43 12.85 -4.98 -4.40
N SER A 44 13.10 -4.58 -5.64
CA SER A 44 14.13 -5.18 -6.47
C SER A 44 15.49 -4.58 -6.10
N ASP A 45 16.50 -5.42 -5.93
CA ASP A 45 17.86 -4.94 -5.67
C ASP A 45 18.54 -4.46 -6.97
N SER A 46 17.99 -4.84 -8.13
CA SER A 46 18.42 -4.32 -9.45
C SER A 46 17.85 -2.94 -9.76
N GLN A 47 16.74 -2.55 -9.11
CA GLN A 47 16.16 -1.22 -9.16
C GLN A 47 16.48 -0.48 -7.85
N VAL A 48 17.73 -0.06 -7.67
CA VAL A 48 18.23 0.39 -6.36
C VAL A 48 17.41 1.57 -5.79
N PRO A 49 16.73 1.40 -4.64
CA PRO A 49 16.02 2.48 -3.96
C PRO A 49 17.01 3.55 -3.48
N GLN A 50 16.65 4.81 -3.68
CA GLN A 50 17.41 5.98 -3.25
C GLN A 50 16.72 6.65 -2.07
N GLY A 51 16.55 7.98 -2.08
CA GLY A 51 16.00 8.73 -0.96
C GLY A 51 14.59 8.27 -0.60
N GLN A 52 14.36 8.02 0.68
CA GLN A 52 13.09 7.59 1.24
C GLN A 52 12.67 8.59 2.33
N SER A 53 11.43 9.05 2.28
CA SER A 53 10.91 10.05 3.22
C SER A 53 9.46 9.79 3.58
N MET A 54 9.12 9.99 4.85
CA MET A 54 7.74 10.03 5.35
C MET A 54 7.32 11.49 5.54
N TYR A 55 6.15 11.83 5.02
CA TYR A 55 5.51 13.13 5.17
C TYR A 55 4.29 12.97 6.06
N ILE A 56 4.18 13.82 7.07
CA ILE A 56 3.02 13.91 7.96
C ILE A 56 2.50 15.34 7.89
N SER A 57 1.22 15.50 7.55
CA SER A 57 0.56 16.79 7.45
C SER A 57 -0.86 16.75 7.99
N CYS A 58 -1.48 17.90 8.18
CA CYS A 58 -2.88 18.01 8.58
C CYS A 58 -3.51 19.30 8.03
N PRO A 59 -4.85 19.40 7.95
CA PRO A 59 -5.51 20.64 7.52
C PRO A 59 -5.56 21.71 8.62
N SER A 60 -5.31 21.32 9.88
CA SER A 60 -5.35 22.22 11.05
C SER A 60 -4.20 23.23 11.03
N THR A 61 -4.50 24.50 11.32
CA THR A 61 -3.48 25.53 11.60
C THR A 61 -2.90 25.40 13.01
N THR A 62 -3.65 24.81 13.93
CA THR A 62 -3.16 24.46 15.27
C THR A 62 -2.28 23.22 15.17
N PRO A 63 -1.05 23.24 15.68
CA PRO A 63 -0.17 22.06 15.67
C PRO A 63 -0.82 20.85 16.35
N ILE A 64 -0.78 19.70 15.67
CA ILE A 64 -1.21 18.40 16.18
C ILE A 64 0.03 17.59 16.54
N ALA A 65 0.12 17.08 17.76
CA ALA A 65 1.19 16.18 18.17
C ALA A 65 0.96 14.77 17.63
N PHE A 66 2.06 14.09 17.30
CA PHE A 66 2.06 12.70 16.88
C PHE A 66 3.33 11.96 17.33
N THR A 67 3.27 10.64 17.26
CA THR A 67 4.41 9.73 17.42
C THR A 67 4.58 8.86 16.17
N ILE A 68 5.82 8.58 15.80
CA ILE A 68 6.22 7.59 14.81
C ILE A 68 6.90 6.46 15.57
N THR A 69 6.22 5.32 15.68
CA THR A 69 6.76 4.10 16.26
C THR A 69 7.38 3.26 15.15
N LYS A 70 8.71 3.17 15.15
CA LYS A 70 9.41 2.17 14.33
C LYS A 70 9.18 0.80 14.94
N ILE A 71 8.65 -0.15 14.16
CA ILE A 71 8.53 -1.53 14.62
C ILE A 71 9.90 -2.04 15.07
N GLY A 72 9.98 -2.60 16.28
CA GLY A 72 11.21 -3.11 16.88
C GLY A 72 12.28 -2.05 17.17
N GLY A 73 11.93 -0.76 17.13
CA GLY A 73 12.89 0.35 17.21
C GLY A 73 12.42 1.50 18.09
N GLN A 74 13.02 2.67 17.83
CA GLN A 74 12.77 3.90 18.60
C GLN A 74 11.43 4.53 18.23
N VAL A 75 10.84 5.24 19.20
CA VAL A 75 9.68 6.12 19.01
C VAL A 75 10.16 7.55 18.81
N ILE A 76 9.61 8.25 17.83
CA ILE A 76 9.95 9.63 17.50
C ILE A 76 8.69 10.48 17.67
N SER A 77 8.77 11.52 18.48
CA SER A 77 7.66 12.47 18.64
C SER A 77 7.85 13.69 17.74
N GLY A 78 6.74 14.25 17.26
CA GLY A 78 6.75 15.47 16.47
C GLY A 78 5.42 16.20 16.53
N THR A 79 5.36 17.33 15.84
CA THR A 79 4.12 18.08 15.62
C THR A 79 3.99 18.42 14.14
N THR A 80 2.76 18.53 13.66
CA THR A 80 2.47 18.99 12.31
C THR A 80 1.34 20.00 12.31
N SER A 81 1.39 20.95 11.39
CA SER A 81 0.26 21.82 11.05
C SER A 81 0.16 21.95 9.54
N ARG A 82 -0.92 22.56 9.05
CA ARG A 82 -1.13 22.87 7.62
C ARG A 82 0.05 23.63 7.02
N ASP A 83 0.58 24.58 7.79
CA ASP A 83 1.60 25.52 7.33
C ASP A 83 3.02 25.02 7.70
N ASN A 84 3.13 23.97 8.52
CA ASN A 84 4.39 23.32 8.90
C ASN A 84 4.25 21.78 8.87
N PRO A 85 4.25 21.17 7.67
CA PRO A 85 4.24 19.71 7.54
C PRO A 85 5.55 19.10 8.04
N PHE A 86 5.48 17.92 8.65
CA PHE A 86 6.66 17.21 9.14
C PHE A 86 7.21 16.27 8.07
N VAL A 87 8.54 16.24 7.93
CA VAL A 87 9.24 15.32 7.02
C VAL A 87 10.27 14.53 7.82
N TYR A 88 10.14 13.20 7.79
CA TYR A 88 11.08 12.27 8.40
C TYR A 88 11.87 11.54 7.33
N ASN A 89 13.20 11.64 7.39
CA ASN A 89 14.10 10.90 6.50
C ASN A 89 14.18 9.44 6.93
N LEU A 90 13.80 8.52 6.03
CA LEU A 90 13.78 7.08 6.26
C LEU A 90 15.09 6.39 5.83
N GLY A 91 15.98 7.12 5.15
CA GLY A 91 17.26 6.65 4.65
C GLY A 91 17.26 6.40 3.14
N SER A 92 18.17 5.53 2.72
CA SER A 92 18.33 5.11 1.32
C SER A 92 18.88 3.69 1.24
N GLY A 93 18.85 3.09 0.05
CA GLY A 93 19.30 1.72 -0.19
C GLY A 93 18.19 0.69 -0.08
N ILE A 94 18.56 -0.58 -0.28
CA ILE A 94 17.64 -1.72 -0.41
C ILE A 94 17.08 -2.24 0.93
N ASP A 95 17.66 -1.82 2.06
CA ASP A 95 17.35 -2.41 3.36
C ASP A 95 17.24 -1.31 4.42
N THR A 96 16.02 -0.86 4.70
CA THR A 96 15.71 0.22 5.64
C THR A 96 14.54 -0.18 6.55
N GLN A 97 14.12 0.66 7.49
CA GLN A 97 12.89 0.39 8.25
C GLN A 97 11.66 0.25 7.31
N MET A 98 11.67 0.96 6.18
CA MET A 98 10.58 0.94 5.21
C MET A 98 10.73 -0.17 4.17
N LEU A 99 11.95 -0.65 3.89
CA LEU A 99 12.20 -1.61 2.81
C LEU A 99 12.65 -2.98 3.30
N ILE A 100 12.11 -4.02 2.66
CA ILE A 100 12.55 -5.41 2.75
C ILE A 100 13.29 -5.74 1.45
N LYS A 101 14.59 -6.00 1.54
CA LYS A 101 15.40 -6.45 0.40
C LYS A 101 14.95 -7.83 -0.08
N SER A 102 15.27 -8.15 -1.34
CA SER A 102 14.74 -9.36 -1.99
C SER A 102 15.14 -10.68 -1.29
N ASP A 103 16.36 -10.75 -0.74
CA ASP A 103 16.87 -11.91 0.02
C ASP A 103 16.10 -12.19 1.31
N ASP A 104 15.36 -11.21 1.81
CA ASP A 104 14.67 -11.26 3.09
C ASP A 104 13.17 -11.59 2.96
N VAL A 105 12.65 -11.62 1.74
CA VAL A 105 11.26 -12.00 1.42
C VAL A 105 10.98 -13.44 1.87
N GLY A 106 9.74 -13.72 2.27
CA GLY A 106 9.34 -15.06 2.72
C GLY A 106 9.71 -15.37 4.16
N SER A 107 10.23 -14.41 4.92
CA SER A 107 10.51 -14.55 6.36
C SER A 107 9.82 -13.46 7.18
N ILE A 108 9.49 -13.77 8.43
CA ILE A 108 8.84 -12.86 9.36
C ILE A 108 9.84 -11.78 9.80
N LYS A 109 9.41 -10.52 9.78
CA LYS A 109 10.21 -9.36 10.17
C LYS A 109 9.62 -8.71 11.42
N HIS A 110 10.47 -8.54 12.43
CA HIS A 110 10.13 -7.93 13.71
C HIS A 110 10.59 -6.46 13.82
N ASN A 111 11.09 -5.89 12.73
CA ASN A 111 11.77 -4.60 12.71
C ASN A 111 11.52 -3.78 11.44
N LYS A 112 10.37 -4.00 10.79
CA LYS A 112 10.01 -3.35 9.51
C LYS A 112 8.61 -2.75 9.56
N GLY A 113 8.44 -1.60 8.92
CA GLY A 113 7.21 -0.82 8.96
C GLY A 113 7.13 0.13 10.16
N PHE A 114 6.00 0.82 10.25
CA PHE A 114 5.75 1.88 11.23
C PHE A 114 4.30 1.85 11.73
N ILE A 115 4.10 2.38 12.94
CA ILE A 115 2.79 2.79 13.45
C ILE A 115 2.88 4.28 13.78
N ILE A 116 1.97 5.09 13.24
CA ILE A 116 1.87 6.52 13.55
C ILE A 116 0.60 6.73 14.35
N GLU A 117 0.71 7.46 15.45
CA GLU A 117 -0.42 7.82 16.32
C GLU A 117 -0.41 9.33 16.55
N ALA A 118 -1.53 9.99 16.32
CA ALA A 118 -1.68 11.44 16.43
C ALA A 118 -2.87 11.80 17.33
N GLU A 119 -2.79 12.96 17.98
CA GLU A 119 -3.87 13.45 18.85
C GLU A 119 -5.13 13.80 18.05
N ASP A 120 -4.97 14.17 16.77
CA ASP A 120 -6.05 14.44 15.85
C ASP A 120 -5.73 13.98 14.41
N LEU A 121 -6.68 14.18 13.49
CA LEU A 121 -6.61 13.72 12.10
C LEU A 121 -5.36 14.25 11.37
N VAL A 122 -4.47 13.33 10.98
CA VAL A 122 -3.28 13.59 10.16
C VAL A 122 -3.29 12.74 8.89
N TYR A 123 -2.49 13.15 7.92
CA TYR A 123 -2.27 12.50 6.65
C TYR A 123 -0.81 12.02 6.60
N VAL A 124 -0.60 10.76 6.23
CA VAL A 124 0.74 10.15 6.20
C VAL A 124 1.01 9.61 4.79
N THR A 125 2.13 10.02 4.20
CA THR A 125 2.63 9.48 2.93
C THR A 125 4.09 9.10 3.04
N VAL A 126 4.45 7.94 2.52
CA VAL A 126 5.84 7.57 2.30
C VAL A 126 6.17 7.76 0.82
N ARG A 127 7.30 8.38 0.51
CA ARG A 127 7.81 8.56 -0.86
C ARG A 127 9.20 7.99 -0.96
N LEU A 128 9.52 7.43 -2.12
CA LEU A 128 10.87 7.01 -2.43
C LEU A 128 11.20 7.20 -3.90
N THR A 129 12.47 7.41 -4.20
CA THR A 129 13.01 7.37 -5.56
C THR A 129 13.83 6.11 -5.78
N SER A 130 14.13 5.78 -7.03
CA SER A 130 15.03 4.67 -7.37
C SER A 130 15.91 5.01 -8.57
N THR A 131 16.98 4.22 -8.72
CA THR A 131 18.17 4.44 -9.57
C THR A 131 19.06 5.58 -9.07
N PRO A 132 20.39 5.52 -9.21
CA PRO A 132 21.28 6.59 -8.76
C PRO A 132 20.92 7.99 -9.31
N GLN A 133 20.27 8.04 -10.48
CA GLN A 133 19.82 9.26 -11.13
C GLN A 133 18.40 9.71 -10.72
N ASN A 134 17.70 8.95 -9.87
CA ASN A 134 16.34 9.21 -9.41
C ASN A 134 15.29 9.26 -10.53
N TYR A 135 15.43 8.42 -11.58
CA TYR A 135 14.52 8.45 -12.74
C TYR A 135 13.10 7.96 -12.44
N GLN A 136 12.91 7.17 -11.39
CA GLN A 136 11.61 6.66 -11.01
C GLN A 136 11.30 7.04 -9.56
N ALA A 137 10.03 7.26 -9.27
CA ALA A 137 9.56 7.62 -7.95
C ALA A 137 8.24 6.91 -7.67
N GLY A 138 8.03 6.54 -6.42
CA GLY A 138 6.79 5.93 -5.98
C GLY A 138 6.39 6.47 -4.62
N SER A 139 5.12 6.30 -4.29
CA SER A 139 4.59 6.72 -3.00
C SER A 139 3.54 5.76 -2.50
N ILE A 140 3.54 5.55 -1.18
CA ILE A 140 2.45 4.92 -0.46
C ILE A 140 1.72 6.01 0.30
N VAL A 141 0.44 6.18 0.01
CA VAL A 141 -0.42 7.07 0.79
C VAL A 141 -1.22 6.23 1.76
N SER A 142 -1.01 6.46 3.06
CA SER A 142 -1.69 5.66 4.07
C SER A 142 -3.17 5.99 4.13
N LYS A 143 -4.00 4.96 4.16
CA LYS A 143 -5.45 5.04 4.35
C LYS A 143 -5.86 4.93 5.81
N GLY A 144 -4.91 5.00 6.74
CA GLY A 144 -5.16 4.99 8.18
C GLY A 144 -5.88 3.73 8.65
N LEU A 145 -6.81 3.87 9.59
CA LEU A 145 -7.63 2.75 10.07
C LEU A 145 -8.56 2.18 8.98
N ALA A 146 -8.90 2.96 7.95
CA ALA A 146 -9.70 2.47 6.83
C ALA A 146 -8.95 1.43 5.98
N ALA A 147 -7.61 1.38 6.06
CA ALA A 147 -6.81 0.34 5.39
C ALA A 147 -7.00 -1.05 6.00
N LEU A 148 -7.41 -1.14 7.28
CA LEU A 148 -7.41 -2.38 8.06
C LEU A 148 -8.59 -3.28 7.74
N GLY A 149 -8.35 -4.56 7.53
CA GLY A 149 -9.38 -5.57 7.24
C GLY A 149 -8.76 -6.95 7.10
N THR A 150 -9.53 -7.88 6.54
CA THR A 150 -9.18 -9.31 6.55
C THR A 150 -9.17 -9.96 5.17
N HIS A 151 -9.63 -9.26 4.13
CA HIS A 151 -9.60 -9.77 2.75
C HIS A 151 -9.02 -8.76 1.78
N TYR A 152 -8.00 -9.13 1.01
CA TYR A 152 -7.31 -8.24 0.08
C TYR A 152 -7.07 -8.89 -1.28
N ARG A 153 -6.90 -8.04 -2.30
CA ARG A 153 -6.53 -8.42 -3.67
C ARG A 153 -5.31 -7.62 -4.10
N ILE A 154 -4.28 -8.31 -4.58
CA ILE A 154 -3.03 -7.69 -5.01
C ILE A 154 -3.22 -6.98 -6.35
N GLY A 155 -2.86 -5.70 -6.42
CA GLY A 155 -2.71 -4.92 -7.65
C GLY A 155 -1.24 -4.61 -7.94
N ALA A 156 -0.87 -4.57 -9.23
CA ALA A 156 0.50 -4.29 -9.69
C ALA A 156 0.52 -3.92 -11.19
N PHE A 157 1.69 -3.63 -11.76
CA PHE A 157 1.87 -3.55 -13.21
C PHE A 157 1.83 -4.94 -13.85
N ILE A 158 1.23 -5.03 -15.04
CA ILE A 158 0.93 -6.29 -15.72
C ILE A 158 2.19 -6.92 -16.33
N ASN A 159 3.13 -6.13 -16.84
CA ASN A 159 4.39 -6.56 -17.48
C ASN A 159 4.27 -7.48 -18.71
N THR A 160 3.08 -7.99 -19.06
CA THR A 160 2.89 -8.94 -20.18
C THR A 160 3.11 -8.32 -21.55
N GLY A 161 2.94 -7.00 -21.68
CA GLY A 161 3.25 -6.24 -22.90
C GLY A 161 4.74 -6.08 -23.18
N VAL A 162 5.60 -6.27 -22.19
CA VAL A 162 7.06 -6.15 -22.32
C VAL A 162 7.64 -7.46 -22.86
N ALA A 163 8.42 -7.38 -23.94
CA ALA A 163 9.00 -8.54 -24.62
C ALA A 163 9.87 -9.41 -23.68
N SER A 164 10.76 -8.78 -22.92
CA SER A 164 11.63 -9.43 -21.94
C SER A 164 11.52 -8.74 -20.58
N THR A 165 11.46 -9.55 -19.53
CA THR A 165 11.51 -9.08 -18.14
C THR A 165 12.81 -9.52 -17.50
N SER A 166 13.22 -8.79 -16.48
CA SER A 166 14.41 -9.04 -15.67
C SER A 166 14.06 -8.92 -14.19
N ASP A 167 15.05 -9.04 -13.31
CA ASP A 167 14.92 -8.82 -11.87
C ASP A 167 14.35 -7.44 -11.49
N ASN A 168 14.41 -6.45 -12.39
CA ASN A 168 13.74 -5.14 -12.19
C ASN A 168 12.21 -5.26 -12.16
N HIS A 169 11.64 -6.23 -12.89
CA HIS A 169 10.20 -6.42 -12.94
C HIS A 169 9.80 -7.19 -11.69
N TYR A 170 9.39 -6.46 -10.67
CA TYR A 170 9.28 -6.95 -9.31
C TYR A 170 7.93 -6.59 -8.72
N THR A 171 7.12 -7.58 -8.41
CA THR A 171 5.78 -7.42 -7.84
C THR A 171 5.75 -7.99 -6.44
N PHE A 172 5.16 -7.26 -5.50
CA PHE A 172 5.12 -7.64 -4.10
C PHE A 172 3.77 -7.39 -3.46
N ALA A 173 3.55 -8.07 -2.34
CA ALA A 173 2.64 -7.64 -1.29
C ALA A 173 3.31 -7.81 0.06
N THR A 174 3.12 -6.82 0.93
CA THR A 174 3.63 -6.79 2.30
C THR A 174 2.48 -6.60 3.27
N ILE A 175 2.57 -7.29 4.40
CA ILE A 175 1.58 -7.31 5.46
C ILE A 175 2.19 -6.71 6.72
N LEU A 176 1.39 -5.98 7.50
CA LEU A 176 1.69 -5.62 8.89
C LEU A 176 0.53 -6.07 9.78
N ALA A 177 0.82 -6.93 10.75
CA ALA A 177 -0.19 -7.43 11.68
C ALA A 177 -0.48 -6.42 12.80
N THR A 178 -1.76 -6.22 13.10
CA THR A 178 -2.21 -5.28 14.15
C THR A 178 -2.44 -5.93 15.50
N GLU A 179 -2.48 -7.27 15.53
CA GLU A 179 -2.78 -8.09 16.70
C GLU A 179 -1.88 -9.33 16.77
N ASN A 180 -1.71 -9.88 17.98
CA ASN A 180 -0.94 -11.09 18.19
C ASN A 180 -1.64 -12.33 17.64
N ASN A 181 -0.86 -13.35 17.26
CA ASN A 181 -1.37 -14.61 16.73
C ASN A 181 -2.36 -14.41 15.57
N THR A 182 -2.01 -13.54 14.61
CA THR A 182 -2.77 -13.31 13.38
C THR A 182 -2.32 -14.32 12.33
N THR A 183 -3.23 -15.18 11.88
CA THR A 183 -2.97 -16.14 10.81
C THR A 183 -3.28 -15.49 9.47
N VAL A 184 -2.29 -15.40 8.59
CA VAL A 184 -2.42 -14.85 7.23
C VAL A 184 -2.27 -15.99 6.21
N SER A 185 -3.22 -16.09 5.29
CA SER A 185 -3.28 -17.11 4.24
C SER A 185 -3.30 -16.48 2.85
N PHE A 186 -2.78 -17.21 1.88
CA PHE A 186 -2.62 -16.77 0.49
C PHE A 186 -3.34 -17.73 -0.45
N ALA A 187 -4.03 -17.19 -1.46
CA ALA A 187 -4.74 -17.98 -2.45
C ALA A 187 -4.77 -17.26 -3.80
N ASP A 188 -5.32 -17.91 -4.83
CA ASP A 188 -5.53 -17.34 -6.16
C ASP A 188 -4.26 -16.82 -6.86
N ILE A 189 -3.08 -17.32 -6.48
CA ILE A 189 -1.83 -17.07 -7.21
C ILE A 189 -1.85 -17.87 -8.51
N LYS A 190 -1.49 -17.24 -9.64
CA LYS A 190 -1.51 -17.93 -10.94
C LYS A 190 -0.56 -19.12 -10.98
N GLN A 191 -0.92 -20.14 -11.74
CA GLN A 191 -0.11 -21.35 -11.95
C GLN A 191 1.26 -21.01 -12.55
N GLY A 192 2.29 -21.75 -12.11
CA GLY A 192 3.67 -21.59 -12.60
C GLY A 192 4.46 -20.42 -11.98
N VAL A 193 3.85 -19.66 -11.06
CA VAL A 193 4.55 -18.61 -10.30
C VAL A 193 5.69 -19.20 -9.49
N VAL A 194 6.80 -18.46 -9.47
CA VAL A 194 7.98 -18.74 -8.64
C VAL A 194 8.14 -17.61 -7.63
N LEU A 195 7.73 -17.86 -6.39
CA LEU A 195 7.88 -16.93 -5.28
C LEU A 195 9.36 -16.81 -4.89
N ILE A 196 9.81 -15.58 -4.63
CA ILE A 196 11.15 -15.32 -4.12
C ILE A 196 11.32 -16.02 -2.77
N ASN A 197 12.42 -16.75 -2.61
CA ASN A 197 12.78 -17.55 -1.43
C ASN A 197 11.75 -18.62 -1.02
N ASN A 198 10.77 -18.93 -1.88
CA ASN A 198 9.76 -19.97 -1.63
C ASN A 198 9.30 -20.64 -2.93
N ALA A 199 10.25 -20.92 -3.83
CA ALA A 199 9.96 -21.47 -5.17
C ALA A 199 9.17 -22.78 -5.12
N ALA A 200 9.44 -23.64 -4.13
CA ALA A 200 8.79 -24.94 -3.98
C ALA A 200 7.28 -24.84 -3.65
N ALA A 201 6.84 -23.74 -3.04
CA ALA A 201 5.42 -23.51 -2.77
C ALA A 201 4.62 -23.17 -4.04
N GLY A 202 5.29 -22.64 -5.07
CA GLY A 202 4.66 -22.19 -6.31
C GLY A 202 3.46 -21.28 -6.05
N SER A 203 2.29 -21.69 -6.55
CA SER A 203 1.03 -20.97 -6.42
C SER A 203 0.29 -21.20 -5.10
N ASN A 204 0.81 -22.04 -4.20
CA ASN A 204 0.14 -22.44 -2.95
C ASN A 204 1.06 -22.29 -1.73
N PRO A 205 1.56 -21.08 -1.40
CA PRO A 205 2.29 -20.87 -0.17
C PRO A 205 1.41 -21.12 1.05
N GLY A 206 2.00 -21.77 2.06
CA GLY A 206 1.33 -22.03 3.33
C GLY A 206 1.04 -20.75 4.13
N PRO A 207 0.18 -20.83 5.14
CA PRO A 207 -0.14 -19.69 5.99
C PRO A 207 1.06 -19.29 6.85
N VAL A 208 1.05 -18.04 7.31
CA VAL A 208 2.02 -17.50 8.28
C VAL A 208 1.30 -16.96 9.50
N VAL A 209 1.89 -17.15 10.69
CA VAL A 209 1.36 -16.60 11.94
C VAL A 209 2.23 -15.42 12.36
N LEU A 210 1.61 -14.26 12.54
CA LEU A 210 2.25 -12.99 12.84
C LEU A 210 1.81 -12.46 14.20
N ASN A 211 2.73 -11.86 14.94
CA ASN A 211 2.40 -11.07 16.12
C ASN A 211 2.16 -9.60 15.80
N ARG A 212 1.62 -8.83 16.74
CA ARG A 212 1.41 -7.39 16.55
C ARG A 212 2.75 -6.72 16.24
N GLY A 213 2.78 -5.98 15.13
CA GLY A 213 3.98 -5.31 14.63
C GLY A 213 4.84 -6.19 13.73
N ASP A 214 4.62 -7.51 13.67
CA ASP A 214 5.31 -8.34 12.70
C ASP A 214 4.83 -8.01 11.29
N SER A 215 5.78 -8.06 10.36
CA SER A 215 5.52 -7.91 8.94
C SER A 215 6.05 -9.08 8.13
N PHE A 216 5.44 -9.30 6.98
CA PHE A 216 5.78 -10.40 6.08
C PHE A 216 5.59 -9.93 4.64
N ALA A 217 6.44 -10.42 3.74
CA ALA A 217 6.37 -10.10 2.33
C ALA A 217 6.32 -11.37 1.48
N ILE A 218 5.46 -11.35 0.46
CA ILE A 218 5.58 -12.24 -0.70
C ILE A 218 5.94 -11.38 -1.91
N ALA A 219 6.78 -11.92 -2.78
CA ALA A 219 7.16 -11.24 -4.00
C ALA A 219 7.53 -12.21 -5.12
N VAL A 220 7.43 -11.71 -6.34
CA VAL A 220 7.89 -12.37 -7.56
C VAL A 220 8.74 -11.39 -8.36
N LYS A 221 9.64 -11.93 -9.17
CA LYS A 221 10.43 -11.15 -10.12
C LYS A 221 10.53 -11.83 -11.48
N GLY A 222 10.80 -11.05 -12.52
CA GLY A 222 11.31 -11.58 -13.79
C GLY A 222 12.67 -12.28 -13.61
N PRO A 223 13.15 -13.02 -14.61
CA PRO A 223 12.61 -13.18 -15.97
C PRO A 223 11.52 -14.25 -16.11
N THR A 224 11.12 -14.94 -15.03
CA THR A 224 10.10 -16.00 -15.09
C THR A 224 8.80 -15.50 -15.73
N GLN A 225 8.38 -16.14 -16.82
CA GLN A 225 7.23 -15.67 -17.62
C GLN A 225 5.93 -15.63 -16.80
N ALA A 226 5.69 -16.63 -15.95
CA ALA A 226 4.51 -16.68 -15.08
C ALA A 226 4.53 -15.59 -13.98
N ASN A 227 5.69 -15.00 -13.68
CA ASN A 227 5.81 -13.94 -12.68
C ASN A 227 5.42 -12.56 -13.19
N LYS A 228 5.27 -12.36 -14.51
CA LYS A 228 4.94 -11.05 -15.10
C LYS A 228 3.70 -10.43 -14.46
N ASP A 229 2.63 -11.21 -14.37
CA ASP A 229 1.32 -10.83 -13.81
C ASP A 229 0.82 -11.85 -12.77
N GLY A 230 1.71 -12.71 -12.27
CA GLY A 230 1.40 -13.91 -11.51
C GLY A 230 0.74 -13.68 -10.14
N LEU A 231 1.09 -12.56 -9.49
CA LEU A 231 0.49 -12.14 -8.22
C LEU A 231 -0.73 -11.24 -8.40
N ILE A 232 -1.00 -10.73 -9.61
CA ILE A 232 -2.13 -9.80 -9.81
C ILE A 232 -3.45 -10.56 -9.59
N GLY A 233 -4.27 -10.04 -8.68
CA GLY A 233 -5.54 -10.64 -8.29
C GLY A 233 -5.43 -11.72 -7.22
N ALA A 234 -4.22 -12.13 -6.81
CA ALA A 234 -4.05 -13.08 -5.73
C ALA A 234 -4.66 -12.56 -4.42
N SER A 235 -5.20 -13.48 -3.62
CA SER A 235 -5.89 -13.18 -2.37
C SER A 235 -4.95 -13.27 -1.18
N ILE A 236 -5.04 -12.28 -0.29
CA ILE A 236 -4.48 -12.33 1.05
C ILE A 236 -5.65 -12.27 2.01
N THR A 237 -5.74 -13.26 2.90
CA THR A 237 -6.79 -13.36 3.91
C THR A 237 -6.20 -13.51 5.30
N SER A 238 -6.90 -13.04 6.32
CA SER A 238 -6.47 -13.19 7.71
C SER A 238 -7.63 -13.42 8.67
N ASP A 239 -7.34 -14.00 9.83
CA ASP A 239 -8.32 -14.16 10.93
C ASP A 239 -8.52 -12.88 11.76
N LYS A 240 -7.61 -11.91 11.64
CA LYS A 240 -7.62 -10.61 12.33
C LYS A 240 -7.23 -9.47 11.40
N PRO A 241 -7.59 -8.21 11.71
CA PRO A 241 -7.26 -7.07 10.87
C PRO A 241 -5.75 -6.89 10.64
N ILE A 242 -5.38 -6.72 9.38
CA ILE A 242 -4.01 -6.42 8.95
C ILE A 242 -3.98 -5.15 8.09
N ALA A 243 -2.81 -4.56 7.88
CA ALA A 243 -2.59 -3.56 6.83
C ALA A 243 -1.77 -4.18 5.69
N VAL A 244 -2.08 -3.81 4.45
CA VAL A 244 -1.40 -4.38 3.27
C VAL A 244 -0.93 -3.27 2.32
N ASN A 245 0.36 -3.31 1.96
CA ASN A 245 0.85 -2.60 0.77
C ASN A 245 1.10 -3.61 -0.34
N CYS A 246 0.84 -3.23 -1.58
CA CYS A 246 1.20 -4.05 -2.73
C CYS A 246 1.53 -3.18 -3.94
N GLY A 247 2.12 -3.81 -4.94
CA GLY A 247 2.45 -3.13 -6.18
C GLY A 247 3.60 -3.77 -6.93
N SER A 248 4.05 -3.06 -7.95
CA SER A 248 5.32 -3.31 -8.60
C SER A 248 6.35 -2.31 -8.08
N PHE A 249 7.43 -2.82 -7.48
CA PHE A 249 8.57 -1.96 -7.16
C PHE A 249 9.18 -1.40 -8.43
N ALA A 250 9.29 -2.22 -9.49
CA ALA A 250 9.44 -1.72 -10.85
C ALA A 250 8.67 -2.61 -11.81
N GLY A 251 8.11 -2.00 -12.86
CA GLY A 251 7.34 -2.71 -13.89
C GLY A 251 6.74 -1.75 -14.92
N SER A 252 5.94 -2.30 -15.83
CA SER A 252 5.32 -1.56 -16.92
C SER A 252 3.94 -2.09 -17.30
N ASN A 253 3.05 -1.18 -17.69
CA ASN A 253 1.83 -1.51 -18.43
C ASN A 253 1.97 -1.24 -19.94
N GLY A 254 3.15 -0.81 -20.39
CA GLY A 254 3.44 -0.54 -21.80
C GLY A 254 4.07 -1.72 -22.53
N ASN A 255 4.48 -1.46 -23.77
CA ASN A 255 5.13 -2.44 -24.64
C ASN A 255 6.66 -2.23 -24.76
N SER A 256 7.17 -1.12 -24.22
CA SER A 256 8.60 -0.83 -24.16
C SER A 256 9.20 -1.31 -22.83
N SER A 257 10.53 -1.30 -22.73
CA SER A 257 11.26 -1.64 -21.50
C SER A 257 11.26 -0.50 -20.45
N ASN A 258 10.44 0.54 -20.63
CA ASN A 258 10.32 1.61 -19.66
C ASN A 258 9.61 1.09 -18.42
N MET A 259 10.12 1.44 -17.24
CA MET A 259 9.62 1.00 -15.95
C MET A 259 9.38 2.18 -15.02
N ASP A 260 8.42 2.02 -14.13
CA ASP A 260 8.14 2.95 -13.03
C ASP A 260 7.86 2.17 -11.74
N LEU A 261 7.76 2.88 -10.61
CA LEU A 261 7.36 2.31 -9.33
C LEU A 261 5.85 2.54 -9.12
N GLY A 262 5.08 1.46 -9.06
CA GLY A 262 3.62 1.53 -8.95
C GLY A 262 3.14 0.74 -7.75
N MET A 263 2.76 1.42 -6.67
CA MET A 263 2.42 0.79 -5.40
C MET A 263 1.36 1.56 -4.63
N ASP A 264 0.59 0.86 -3.79
CA ASP A 264 -0.46 1.44 -2.96
C ASP A 264 -0.58 0.71 -1.61
N GLN A 265 -1.08 1.42 -0.59
CA GLN A 265 -1.65 0.80 0.60
C GLN A 265 -3.11 0.46 0.30
N ILE A 266 -3.43 -0.78 0.02
CA ILE A 266 -4.79 -1.15 -0.41
C ILE A 266 -5.78 -1.20 0.77
N VAL A 267 -7.06 -1.01 0.44
CA VAL A 267 -8.17 -1.26 1.37
C VAL A 267 -8.64 -2.70 1.22
N SER A 268 -9.14 -3.28 2.29
CA SER A 268 -9.79 -4.58 2.23
C SER A 268 -10.98 -4.58 1.27
N ALA A 269 -11.14 -5.67 0.51
CA ALA A 269 -12.26 -5.91 -0.39
C ALA A 269 -13.63 -5.85 0.32
N GLU A 270 -13.65 -6.08 1.64
CA GLU A 270 -14.83 -5.93 2.49
C GLU A 270 -15.41 -4.50 2.47
N ARG A 271 -14.63 -3.51 2.06
CA ARG A 271 -15.03 -2.09 2.01
C ARG A 271 -15.21 -1.55 0.59
N THR A 272 -15.01 -2.36 -0.45
CA THR A 272 -15.05 -1.89 -1.84
C THR A 272 -16.38 -2.14 -2.56
N GLY A 273 -17.39 -2.68 -1.84
CA GLY A 273 -18.75 -2.90 -2.35
C GLY A 273 -18.96 -4.25 -2.99
#